data_AF-A0A9D4JEY9-F1
#
_entry.id   AF-A0A9D4JEY9-F1
#
_cell.length_a   1.000
_cell.length_b   1.000
_cell.length_c   1.000
_cell.angle_alpha   90.00
_cell.angle_beta   90.00
_cell.angle_gamma   90.00
#
_symmetry.space_group_name_H-M   'P 1'
#
loop_
_entity.id
_entity.type
_entity.pdbx_description
1 polymer ?
#
loop_
_entity_poly.entity_id
_entity_poly.type
_entity_poly.pdbx_seq_one_letter_code
_entity_poly.pdbx_strand_id
1 'polypeptide(L)'
;MLHFKANNECSKYAYEIARHLVHQFCILSEKEACEEFFGMFVNTTGKENAHIPCDLKMEHIVKDIKSNIKHMFSNKTDQNINKRSSALPVIKEVSEAFDDVTGVIIRSKRHTRTSSLHDEAEIMKDIHQIQPFVYKAGRKPLSFPNVPKQMTCDLDEKKYHTWIETQKYKYATDLGN
;
A
#
# COMPACT_ATOMS: atom_id res chain seq x y z
N MET A 1 -0.61 13.65 2.62
CA MET A 1 -1.76 14.48 3.07
C MET A 1 -2.02 15.67 2.14
N LEU A 2 -1.11 16.66 2.04
CA LEU A 2 -1.31 17.90 1.27
C LEU A 2 -1.75 17.67 -0.17
N HIS A 3 -1.05 16.80 -0.89
CA HIS A 3 -1.42 16.39 -2.26
C HIS A 3 -2.86 15.88 -2.37
N PHE A 4 -3.29 15.02 -1.44
CA PHE A 4 -4.64 14.46 -1.45
C PHE A 4 -5.71 15.49 -1.11
N LYS A 5 -5.38 16.48 -0.26
CA LYS A 5 -6.30 17.56 0.11
C LYS A 5 -6.42 18.62 -0.99
N ALA A 6 -5.32 18.92 -1.68
CA ALA A 6 -5.28 19.85 -2.79
C ALA A 6 -6.13 19.35 -3.97
N ASN A 7 -6.04 18.05 -4.28
CA ASN A 7 -6.77 17.45 -5.40
C ASN A 7 -8.21 17.06 -5.05
N ASN A 8 -8.54 16.84 -3.78
CA ASN A 8 -9.88 16.47 -3.34
C ASN A 8 -10.14 16.99 -1.91
N GLU A 9 -11.08 17.93 -1.79
CA GLU A 9 -11.39 18.57 -0.51
C GLU A 9 -11.94 17.57 0.54
N CYS A 10 -12.59 16.49 0.10
CA CYS A 10 -13.18 15.43 0.93
C CYS A 10 -12.38 14.12 0.86
N SER A 11 -11.06 14.20 0.65
CA SER A 11 -10.24 13.00 0.53
C SER A 11 -10.17 12.22 1.84
N LYS A 12 -10.79 11.03 1.86
CA LYS A 12 -10.63 10.04 2.93
C LYS A 12 -9.16 9.72 3.23
N TYR A 13 -8.32 9.70 2.19
CA TYR A 13 -6.89 9.44 2.34
C TYR A 13 -6.17 10.59 3.04
N ALA A 14 -6.55 11.84 2.76
CA ALA A 14 -5.99 12.98 3.47
C ALA A 14 -6.38 12.94 4.96
N TYR A 15 -7.63 12.55 5.27
CA TYR A 15 -8.11 12.38 6.64
C TYR A 15 -7.35 11.28 7.39
N GLU A 16 -7.21 10.08 6.81
CA GLU A 16 -6.51 8.97 7.47
C GLU A 16 -5.03 9.27 7.70
N ILE A 17 -4.35 9.91 6.72
CA ILE A 17 -2.95 10.32 6.91
C ILE A 17 -2.85 11.36 8.04
N ALA A 18 -3.76 12.33 8.10
CA ALA A 18 -3.78 13.32 9.17
C ALA A 18 -4.03 12.68 10.54
N ARG A 19 -4.97 11.73 10.63
CA ARG A 19 -5.25 10.95 11.84
C ARG A 19 -4.00 10.21 12.32
N HIS A 20 -3.35 9.48 11.42
CA HIS A 20 -2.12 8.75 11.74
C HIS A 20 -1.01 9.69 12.23
N LEU A 21 -0.80 10.84 11.59
CA LEU A 21 0.19 11.83 12.05
C LEU A 21 -0.16 12.36 13.45
N VAL A 22 -1.43 12.66 13.73
CA VAL A 22 -1.87 13.11 15.06
C VAL A 22 -1.67 12.03 16.12
N HIS A 23 -1.95 10.76 15.81
CA HIS A 23 -1.66 9.64 16.70
C HIS A 23 -0.16 9.58 17.03
N GLN A 24 0.68 9.56 16.00
CA GLN A 24 2.14 9.40 16.12
C GLN A 24 2.82 10.56 16.86
N PHE A 25 2.37 11.80 16.65
CA PHE A 25 3.06 13.00 17.15
C PHE A 25 2.39 13.68 18.34
N CYS A 26 1.10 13.42 18.61
CA CYS A 26 0.35 14.23 19.58
C CYS A 26 -0.42 13.41 20.63
N ILE A 27 -0.90 12.21 20.30
CA ILE A 27 -1.80 11.44 21.18
C ILE A 27 -1.09 10.27 21.85
N LEU A 28 -0.41 9.42 21.06
CA LEU A 28 0.16 8.17 21.55
C LEU A 28 1.48 8.44 22.30
N SER A 29 1.78 7.61 23.29
CA SER A 29 3.13 7.55 23.86
C SER A 29 4.12 7.03 22.81
N GLU A 30 5.41 7.32 23.00
CA GLU A 30 6.46 6.86 22.07
C GLU A 30 6.41 5.34 21.83
N LYS A 31 6.08 4.56 22.87
CA LYS A 31 5.91 3.12 22.77
C LYS A 31 4.71 2.75 21.89
N GLU A 32 3.54 3.33 22.15
CA GLU A 32 2.32 3.04 21.39
C GLU A 32 2.42 3.50 19.94
N ALA A 33 3.06 4.64 19.69
CA ALA A 33 3.34 5.13 18.36
C ALA A 33 4.22 4.15 17.57
N CYS A 34 5.28 3.62 18.20
CA CYS A 34 6.11 2.57 17.63
C CYS A 34 5.29 1.29 17.34
N GLU A 35 4.46 0.84 18.28
CA GLU A 35 3.62 -0.34 18.11
C GLU A 35 2.61 -0.17 16.96
N GLU A 36 1.97 0.99 16.83
CA GLU A 36 1.08 1.32 15.72
C GLU A 36 1.84 1.31 14.38
N PHE A 37 3.04 1.93 14.34
CA PHE A 37 3.85 1.98 13.12
C PHE A 37 4.32 0.60 12.68
N PHE A 38 4.92 -0.18 13.58
CA PHE A 38 5.40 -1.52 13.25
C PHE A 38 4.24 -2.51 13.03
N GLY A 39 3.07 -2.27 13.63
CA GLY A 39 1.84 -3.03 13.38
C GLY A 39 1.32 -2.91 11.94
N MET A 40 1.73 -1.88 11.19
CA MET A 40 1.44 -1.78 9.75
C MET A 40 2.19 -2.84 8.91
N PHE A 41 3.16 -3.55 9.49
CA PHE A 41 3.98 -4.53 8.80
C PHE A 41 3.91 -5.89 9.48
N VAL A 42 4.15 -6.95 8.70
CA VAL A 42 4.21 -8.33 9.21
C VAL A 42 5.41 -9.05 8.62
N ASN A 43 6.10 -9.82 9.45
CA ASN A 43 7.17 -10.71 9.00
C ASN A 43 6.64 -12.14 8.90
N THR A 44 6.43 -12.62 7.68
CA THR A 44 5.92 -13.98 7.43
C THR A 44 7.00 -15.05 7.45
N THR A 45 8.28 -14.67 7.34
CA THR A 45 9.40 -15.61 7.18
C THR A 45 10.34 -15.67 8.38
N GLY A 46 10.23 -14.72 9.31
CA GLY A 46 11.16 -14.54 10.43
C GLY A 46 12.54 -14.02 10.04
N LYS A 47 12.79 -13.73 8.76
CA LYS A 47 14.09 -13.22 8.27
C LYS A 47 14.16 -11.70 8.41
N GLU A 48 15.39 -11.20 8.58
CA GLU A 48 15.66 -9.77 8.54
C GLU A 48 15.29 -9.18 7.17
N ASN A 49 14.76 -7.96 7.14
CA ASN A 49 14.34 -7.25 5.93
C ASN A 49 13.28 -7.98 5.07
N ALA A 50 12.53 -8.92 5.65
CA ALA A 50 11.46 -9.67 4.98
C ALA A 50 10.05 -9.23 5.39
N HIS A 51 9.92 -7.99 5.88
CA HIS A 51 8.64 -7.41 6.27
C HIS A 51 7.80 -7.07 5.04
N ILE A 52 6.51 -7.40 5.09
CA ILE A 52 5.53 -6.97 4.10
C ILE A 52 4.47 -6.10 4.77
N PRO A 53 3.82 -5.18 4.04
CA PRO A 53 2.68 -4.45 4.56
C PRO A 53 1.57 -5.42 5.02
N CYS A 54 0.94 -5.12 6.15
CA CYS A 54 -0.15 -5.90 6.70
C CYS A 54 -1.33 -6.02 5.71
N ASP A 55 -1.63 -4.93 4.99
CA ASP A 55 -2.64 -4.91 3.92
C ASP A 55 -2.35 -5.96 2.82
N LEU A 56 -1.10 -6.01 2.35
CA LEU A 56 -0.67 -7.01 1.35
C LEU A 56 -0.79 -8.44 1.87
N LYS A 57 -0.45 -8.67 3.15
CA LYS A 57 -0.67 -9.98 3.78
C LYS A 57 -2.15 -10.34 3.81
N MET A 58 -3.01 -9.37 4.12
CA MET A 58 -4.45 -9.58 4.11
C MET A 58 -4.92 -9.92 2.69
N GLU A 59 -4.50 -9.18 1.67
CA GLU A 59 -4.82 -9.49 0.27
C GLU A 59 -4.45 -10.94 -0.12
N HIS A 60 -3.29 -11.42 0.32
CA HIS A 60 -2.90 -12.82 0.14
C HIS A 60 -3.88 -13.80 0.83
N ILE A 61 -4.27 -13.54 2.08
CA ILE A 61 -5.24 -14.37 2.82
C ILE A 61 -6.59 -14.40 2.09
N VAL A 62 -7.11 -13.24 1.67
CA VAL A 62 -8.38 -13.18 0.93
C VAL A 62 -8.30 -13.91 -0.40
N LYS A 63 -7.17 -13.81 -1.10
CA LYS A 63 -6.95 -14.56 -2.35
C LYS A 63 -6.98 -16.07 -2.10
N ASP A 64 -6.32 -16.55 -1.04
CA ASP A 64 -6.28 -17.97 -0.67
C ASP A 64 -7.67 -18.50 -0.28
N ILE A 65 -8.44 -17.72 0.50
CA ILE A 65 -9.83 -18.02 0.85
C ILE A 65 -10.71 -18.10 -0.40
N LYS A 66 -10.67 -17.07 -1.26
CA LYS A 66 -11.47 -17.03 -2.50
C LYS A 66 -11.14 -18.19 -3.43
N SER A 67 -9.86 -18.54 -3.55
CA SER A 67 -9.41 -19.69 -4.32
C SER A 67 -10.03 -20.98 -3.78
N ASN A 68 -9.98 -21.19 -2.47
CA ASN A 68 -10.55 -22.39 -1.84
C ASN A 68 -12.07 -22.47 -1.99
N ILE A 69 -12.79 -21.36 -1.79
CA ILE A 69 -14.25 -21.30 -1.97
C ILE A 69 -14.62 -21.61 -3.43
N LYS A 70 -13.82 -21.14 -4.40
CA LYS A 70 -14.04 -21.44 -5.82
C LYS A 70 -14.05 -22.95 -6.09
N HIS A 71 -13.17 -23.72 -5.45
CA HIS A 71 -13.07 -25.18 -5.60
C HIS A 71 -14.16 -25.96 -4.83
N MET A 72 -15.06 -25.29 -4.10
CA MET A 72 -16.19 -25.95 -3.44
C MET A 72 -17.38 -26.23 -4.38
N PHE A 73 -17.37 -25.67 -5.60
CA PHE A 73 -18.45 -25.79 -6.58
C PHE A 73 -19.84 -25.51 -5.98
N SER A 74 -20.79 -26.44 -6.08
CA SER A 74 -22.16 -26.28 -5.57
C SER A 74 -22.27 -26.43 -4.04
N ASN A 75 -21.22 -26.87 -3.35
CA ASN A 75 -21.25 -27.16 -1.91
C ASN A 75 -20.99 -25.91 -1.02
N LYS A 76 -21.35 -24.72 -1.51
CA LYS A 76 -21.12 -23.42 -0.86
C LYS A 76 -22.24 -23.07 0.12
N THR A 77 -22.30 -23.79 1.24
CA THR A 77 -23.11 -23.40 2.39
C THR A 77 -22.24 -22.62 3.38
N ASP A 78 -22.83 -21.73 4.18
CA ASP A 78 -22.08 -20.92 5.16
C ASP A 78 -21.28 -21.81 6.14
N GLN A 79 -21.89 -22.92 6.57
CA GLN A 79 -21.23 -23.90 7.43
C GLN A 79 -19.99 -24.50 6.76
N ASN A 80 -20.07 -24.86 5.47
CA ASN A 80 -18.96 -25.45 4.75
C ASN A 80 -17.87 -24.43 4.42
N ILE A 81 -18.26 -23.18 4.13
CA ILE A 81 -17.33 -22.08 3.89
C ILE A 81 -16.54 -21.79 5.15
N ASN A 82 -17.19 -21.70 6.31
CA ASN A 82 -16.53 -21.46 7.59
C ASN A 82 -15.58 -22.62 7.94
N LYS A 83 -16.05 -23.87 7.83
CA LYS A 83 -15.20 -25.05 8.09
C LYS A 83 -13.95 -25.08 7.20
N ARG A 84 -14.10 -24.84 5.90
CA ARG A 84 -12.95 -24.85 4.97
C ARG A 84 -12.02 -23.67 5.17
N SER A 85 -12.56 -22.48 5.45
CA SER A 85 -11.76 -21.27 5.70
C SER A 85 -10.87 -21.45 6.93
N SER A 86 -11.41 -22.03 8.01
CA SER A 86 -10.63 -22.34 9.22
C SER A 86 -9.58 -23.42 9.00
N ALA A 87 -9.79 -24.34 8.05
CA ALA A 87 -8.84 -25.40 7.73
C ALA A 87 -7.71 -24.97 6.77
N LEU A 88 -7.78 -23.76 6.20
CA LEU A 88 -6.80 -23.27 5.21
C LEU A 88 -5.34 -23.36 5.64
N PRO A 89 -4.96 -22.98 6.88
CA PRO A 89 -3.57 -23.06 7.30
C PRO A 89 -3.04 -24.50 7.22
N VAL A 90 -3.83 -25.46 7.68
CA VAL A 90 -3.49 -26.90 7.67
C VAL A 90 -3.45 -27.45 6.25
N ILE A 91 -4.41 -27.06 5.39
CA ILE A 91 -4.41 -27.49 3.98
C ILE A 91 -3.13 -27.02 3.29
N LYS A 92 -2.70 -25.79 3.57
CA LYS A 92 -1.48 -25.22 3.01
C LYS A 92 -0.23 -25.97 3.49
N GLU A 93 -0.12 -26.19 4.80
CA GLU A 93 0.99 -26.94 5.40
C GLU A 93 1.11 -28.35 4.84
N VAL A 94 -0.01 -29.08 4.72
CA VAL A 94 -0.04 -30.42 4.13
C VAL A 94 0.35 -30.40 2.65
N SER A 95 -0.10 -29.39 1.90
CA SER A 95 0.27 -29.23 0.49
C SER A 95 1.77 -28.97 0.32
N GLU A 96 2.34 -28.07 1.14
CA GLU A 96 3.76 -27.75 1.13
C GLU A 96 4.61 -28.98 1.49
N ALA A 97 4.22 -29.72 2.54
CA ALA A 97 4.89 -30.95 2.92
C ALA A 97 4.80 -32.05 1.85
N PHE A 98 3.66 -32.17 1.17
CA PHE A 98 3.48 -33.11 0.07
C PHE A 98 4.38 -32.78 -1.12
N ASP A 99 4.44 -31.51 -1.51
CA ASP A 99 5.30 -31.03 -2.60
C ASP A 99 6.79 -31.29 -2.28
N ASP A 100 7.21 -31.07 -1.03
CA ASP A 100 8.56 -31.34 -0.56
C ASP A 100 8.92 -32.84 -0.64
N VAL A 101 8.04 -33.72 -0.17
CA VAL A 101 8.26 -35.18 -0.18
C VAL A 101 8.27 -35.75 -1.60
N THR A 102 7.41 -35.23 -2.47
CA THR A 102 7.29 -35.72 -3.86
C THR A 102 8.33 -35.09 -4.80
N GLY A 103 9.14 -34.15 -4.31
CA GLY A 103 10.14 -33.45 -5.10
C GLY A 103 9.50 -32.68 -6.25
N VAL A 104 8.28 -32.16 -6.05
CA VAL A 104 7.60 -31.34 -7.05
C VAL A 104 8.50 -30.17 -7.36
N ILE A 105 8.93 -30.07 -8.62
CA ILE A 105 9.74 -28.96 -9.08
C ILE A 105 8.84 -27.72 -9.07
N ILE A 106 8.92 -26.96 -7.98
CA ILE A 106 8.35 -25.62 -7.93
C ILE A 106 9.11 -24.79 -8.93
N ARG A 107 8.55 -24.67 -10.14
CA ARG A 107 8.99 -23.69 -11.13
C ARG A 107 8.60 -22.33 -10.58
N SER A 108 9.42 -21.81 -9.67
CA SER A 108 9.39 -20.39 -9.38
C SER A 108 9.51 -19.71 -10.73
N LYS A 109 8.57 -18.83 -11.05
CA LYS A 109 8.84 -17.88 -12.12
C LYS A 109 10.09 -17.19 -11.63
N ARG A 110 11.23 -17.49 -12.27
CA ARG A 110 12.43 -16.67 -12.12
C ARG A 110 11.87 -15.29 -12.39
N HIS A 111 11.79 -14.44 -11.37
CA HIS A 111 11.77 -13.02 -11.63
C HIS A 111 13.11 -12.83 -12.32
N THR A 112 13.13 -13.02 -13.65
CA THR A 112 14.23 -12.62 -14.49
C THR A 112 14.22 -11.14 -14.21
N ARG A 113 15.12 -10.71 -13.32
CA ARG A 113 15.35 -9.30 -13.09
C ARG A 113 15.80 -8.82 -14.45
N THR A 114 14.85 -8.31 -15.23
CA THR A 114 15.11 -7.74 -16.53
C THR A 114 16.17 -6.69 -16.27
N SER A 115 17.30 -6.83 -16.95
CA SER A 115 18.42 -5.91 -16.76
C SER A 115 17.95 -4.53 -17.17
N SER A 116 17.69 -3.67 -16.18
CA SER A 116 17.26 -2.29 -16.40
C SER A 116 18.40 -1.41 -16.90
N LEU A 117 19.64 -1.91 -16.97
CA LEU A 117 20.81 -1.11 -17.37
C LEU A 117 20.66 -0.43 -18.74
N HIS A 118 20.01 -1.09 -19.70
CA HIS A 118 19.79 -0.49 -21.02
C HIS A 118 18.78 0.66 -20.93
N ASP A 119 17.64 0.40 -20.31
CA ASP A 119 16.58 1.38 -20.10
C ASP A 119 17.09 2.57 -19.26
N GLU A 120 17.87 2.31 -18.22
CA GLU A 120 18.50 3.33 -17.36
C GLU A 120 19.49 4.20 -18.17
N ALA A 121 20.30 3.59 -19.04
CA ALA A 121 21.22 4.34 -19.89
C ALA A 121 20.49 5.21 -20.92
N GLU A 122 19.41 4.71 -21.50
CA GLU A 122 18.56 5.47 -22.42
C GLU A 122 17.86 6.63 -21.72
N ILE A 123 17.26 6.39 -20.55
CA ILE A 123 16.67 7.43 -19.70
C ILE A 123 17.72 8.49 -19.34
N MET A 124 18.95 8.09 -18.99
CA MET A 124 20.01 9.03 -18.64
C MET A 124 20.42 9.91 -19.82
N LYS A 125 20.47 9.34 -21.03
CA LYS A 125 20.74 10.06 -22.28
C LYS A 125 19.64 11.08 -22.56
N ASP A 126 18.38 10.67 -22.42
CA ASP A 126 17.22 11.54 -22.63
C ASP A 126 17.17 12.68 -21.61
N ILE A 127 17.41 12.39 -20.33
CA ILE A 127 17.50 13.41 -19.27
C ILE A 127 18.62 14.42 -19.61
N HIS A 128 19.78 13.95 -20.03
CA HIS A 128 20.88 14.84 -20.43
C HIS A 128 20.56 15.67 -21.67
N GLN A 129 19.82 15.14 -22.64
CA GLN A 129 19.46 15.87 -23.85
C GLN A 129 18.36 16.90 -23.59
N ILE A 130 17.32 16.53 -22.86
CA ILE A 130 16.14 17.37 -22.60
C ILE A 130 16.44 18.43 -21.53
N GLN A 131 17.38 18.14 -20.61
CA GLN A 131 17.72 18.96 -19.45
C GLN A 131 16.44 19.40 -18.71
N PRO A 132 15.61 18.46 -18.22
CA PRO A 132 14.30 18.76 -17.66
C PRO A 132 14.42 19.57 -16.35
N PHE A 133 15.51 19.37 -15.59
CA PHE A 133 15.74 20.03 -14.30
C PHE A 133 16.34 21.43 -14.41
N VAL A 134 16.84 21.83 -15.59
CA VAL A 134 17.31 23.19 -15.82
C VAL A 134 16.10 24.08 -16.08
N TYR A 135 15.94 25.14 -15.28
CA TYR A 135 14.86 26.10 -15.46
C TYR A 135 14.94 26.76 -16.84
N LYS A 136 13.86 26.68 -17.62
CA LYS A 136 13.67 27.42 -18.88
C LYS A 136 12.34 28.18 -18.81
N ALA A 137 12.39 29.49 -18.96
CA ALA A 137 11.20 30.33 -18.96
C ALA A 137 10.23 29.90 -20.07
N GLY A 138 8.93 29.75 -19.74
CA GLY A 138 7.89 29.41 -20.71
C GLY A 138 7.79 27.94 -21.13
N ARG A 139 8.63 27.03 -20.61
CA ARG A 139 8.54 25.58 -20.90
C ARG A 139 7.19 25.02 -20.40
N LYS A 140 6.42 24.39 -21.28
CA LYS A 140 5.16 23.68 -20.99
C LYS A 140 5.20 22.26 -21.56
N PRO A 141 4.48 21.28 -20.98
CA PRO A 141 4.39 19.94 -21.56
C PRO A 141 3.66 20.01 -22.90
N LEU A 142 4.23 19.42 -23.96
CA LEU A 142 3.64 19.46 -25.30
C LEU A 142 2.29 18.72 -25.34
N SER A 143 2.23 17.54 -24.73
CA SER A 143 1.05 16.67 -24.71
C SER A 143 0.01 17.06 -23.66
N PHE A 144 0.40 17.85 -22.65
CA PHE A 144 -0.45 18.20 -21.51
C PHE A 144 -0.37 19.70 -21.20
N PRO A 145 -0.87 20.56 -22.10
CA PRO A 145 -0.76 22.01 -21.96
C PRO A 145 -1.50 22.57 -20.73
N ASN A 146 -2.50 21.83 -20.23
CA ASN A 146 -3.37 22.25 -19.12
C ASN A 146 -3.03 21.59 -17.78
N VAL A 147 -1.91 20.86 -17.67
CA VAL A 147 -1.51 20.29 -16.38
C VAL A 147 -0.95 21.40 -15.48
N PRO A 148 -1.47 21.56 -14.26
CA PRO A 148 -1.00 22.59 -13.34
C PRO A 148 0.48 22.37 -12.99
N LYS A 149 1.21 23.48 -12.80
CA LYS A 149 2.66 23.50 -12.58
C LYS A 149 3.08 22.74 -11.31
N GLN A 150 2.23 22.73 -10.29
CA GLN A 150 2.41 21.99 -9.06
C GLN A 150 1.08 21.34 -8.68
N MET A 151 1.11 20.12 -8.17
CA MET A 151 -0.09 19.41 -7.73
C MET A 151 -0.72 20.00 -6.45
N THR A 152 -0.10 21.03 -5.87
CA THR A 152 -0.60 21.80 -4.73
C THR A 152 -0.99 23.22 -5.10
N CYS A 153 -1.01 23.58 -6.40
CA CYS A 153 -1.34 24.93 -6.86
C CYS A 153 -2.71 25.42 -6.36
N ASP A 154 -3.67 24.51 -6.24
CA ASP A 154 -5.06 24.83 -5.88
C ASP A 154 -5.33 24.66 -4.37
N LEU A 155 -4.28 24.45 -3.55
CA LEU A 155 -4.44 24.31 -2.11
C LEU A 155 -4.71 25.68 -1.46
N ASP A 156 -5.95 25.90 -1.03
CA ASP A 156 -6.31 27.02 -0.19
C ASP A 156 -5.83 26.77 1.25
N GLU A 157 -4.78 27.49 1.64
CA GLU A 157 -4.13 27.39 2.96
C GLU A 157 -5.11 27.71 4.10
N LYS A 158 -6.00 28.70 3.94
CA LYS A 158 -6.97 29.06 4.98
C LYS A 158 -7.98 27.94 5.20
N LYS A 159 -8.55 27.43 4.12
CA LYS A 159 -9.46 26.28 4.19
C LYS A 159 -8.77 25.04 4.75
N TYR A 160 -7.51 24.84 4.41
CA TYR A 160 -6.73 23.72 4.92
C TYR A 160 -6.54 23.80 6.44
N HIS A 161 -6.15 24.97 6.97
CA HIS A 161 -6.04 25.18 8.41
C HIS A 161 -7.38 25.03 9.11
N THR A 162 -8.46 25.63 8.61
CA THR A 162 -9.81 25.46 9.17
C THR A 162 -10.23 23.99 9.18
N TRP A 163 -9.90 23.24 8.12
CA TRP A 163 -10.17 21.81 8.06
C TRP A 163 -9.41 21.06 9.15
N ILE A 164 -8.09 21.29 9.32
CA ILE A 164 -7.31 20.67 10.39
C ILE A 164 -7.96 20.94 11.76
N GLU A 165 -8.24 22.22 12.07
CA GLU A 165 -8.86 22.60 13.35
C GLU A 165 -10.20 21.89 13.58
N THR A 166 -11.02 21.75 12.53
CA THR A 166 -12.31 21.06 12.62
C THR A 166 -12.13 19.56 12.90
N GLN A 167 -11.10 18.93 12.34
CA GLN A 167 -10.88 17.49 12.52
C GLN A 167 -10.15 17.14 13.82
N LYS A 168 -9.42 18.07 14.46
CA LYS A 168 -8.67 17.83 15.71
C LYS A 168 -9.49 17.10 16.78
N TYR A 169 -10.73 17.55 17.00
CA TYR A 169 -11.62 16.96 18.00
C TYR A 169 -12.05 15.53 17.64
N LYS A 170 -12.28 15.27 16.34
CA LYS A 170 -12.66 13.93 15.85
C LYS A 170 -11.51 12.94 15.95
N TYR A 171 -10.29 13.39 15.66
CA TYR A 171 -9.10 12.54 15.81
C TYR A 171 -8.85 12.09 17.25
N ALA A 172 -9.22 12.92 18.23
CA ALA A 172 -9.09 12.58 19.65
C ALA A 172 -10.20 11.64 20.16
N THR A 173 -11.39 11.66 19.54
CA THR A 173 -12.53 10.84 19.99
C THR A 173 -12.62 9.49 19.30
N ASP A 174 -12.10 9.36 18.07
CA ASP A 174 -12.15 8.13 17.27
C ASP A 174 -11.04 7.11 17.65
N LEU A 175 -10.59 7.14 18.91
CA LEU A 175 -9.68 6.15 19.52
C LEU A 175 -10.43 4.82 19.70
N GLY A 176 -10.66 4.11 18.59
CA GLY A 176 -11.19 2.75 18.63
C GLY A 176 -12.10 2.43 17.45
N ASN A 177 -11.54 1.66 16.51
CA ASN A 177 -12.24 0.56 15.85
C ASN A 177 -11.28 -0.63 15.81
#